data_AF-A0A662XGW5-F1
#
_entry.id   AF-A0A662XGW5-F1
#
_cell.length_a   1.000
_cell.length_b   1.000
_cell.length_c   1.000
_cell.angle_alpha   90.00
_cell.angle_beta   90.00
_cell.angle_gamma   90.00
#
_symmetry.space_group_name_H-M   'P 1'
#
loop_
_entity.id
_entity.type
_entity.pdbx_description
1 polymer ?
#
loop_
_entity_poly.entity_id
_entity_poly.type
_entity_poly.pdbx_seq_one_letter_code
_entity_poly.pdbx_strand_id
1 'polypeptide(L)'
;MMLLRQILCDRPFLKPRERLSAAWDAVAAKLIADDSFPRLRLGGKNTQSRFDKLVELRRLENEKSFAASEISEEETERSLLLDELIELVDDHIEAVTVVKAADFAKRQRDEEASAVARRLTMETLSEKQGVTPNKKPRKTTEMKLQDRKEARAEQAKKREADREHMISMVQAVTKSILEFMAANNKK
;
A
#
# COMPACT_ATOMS: atom_id res chain seq x y z
N MET A 1 -3.01 26.54 28.16
CA MET A 1 -2.57 25.19 28.59
C MET A 1 -3.46 24.10 28.03
N MET A 2 -4.79 24.16 28.18
CA MET A 2 -5.72 23.13 27.69
C MET A 2 -5.52 22.72 26.22
N LEU A 3 -5.34 23.68 25.30
CA LEU A 3 -5.07 23.41 23.89
C LEU A 3 -3.89 22.45 23.68
N LEU A 4 -2.75 22.73 24.31
CA LEU A 4 -1.52 21.94 24.13
C LEU A 4 -1.66 20.54 24.75
N ARG A 5 -2.26 20.46 25.94
CA ARG A 5 -2.55 19.18 26.58
C ARG A 5 -3.46 18.31 25.71
N GLN A 6 -4.53 18.87 25.15
CA GLN A 6 -5.45 18.13 24.29
C GLN A 6 -4.77 17.66 22.99
N ILE A 7 -3.92 18.51 22.40
CA ILE A 7 -3.13 18.14 21.21
C ILE A 7 -2.14 17.02 21.54
N LEU A 8 -1.49 17.06 22.71
CA LEU A 8 -0.57 16.01 23.15
C LEU A 8 -1.29 14.66 23.38
N CYS A 9 -2.51 14.70 23.91
CA CYS A 9 -3.34 13.51 24.08
C CYS A 9 -3.81 12.93 22.74
N ASP A 10 -4.34 13.75 21.84
CA ASP A 10 -5.01 13.27 20.62
C ASP A 10 -4.06 13.08 19.42
N ARG A 11 -2.92 13.77 19.45
CA ARG A 11 -1.85 13.76 18.44
C ARG A 11 -2.39 13.87 17.01
N PRO A 12 -3.16 14.94 16.69
CA PRO A 12 -3.80 15.09 15.39
C PRO A 12 -2.77 15.16 14.24
N PHE A 13 -1.58 15.69 14.49
CA PHE A 13 -0.48 15.81 13.53
C PHE A 13 0.13 14.47 13.09
N LEU A 14 -0.08 13.39 13.85
CA LEU A 14 0.36 12.03 13.47
C LEU A 14 -0.62 11.31 12.54
N LYS A 15 -1.77 11.91 12.24
CA LYS A 15 -2.80 11.25 11.42
C LYS A 15 -2.45 11.35 9.93
N PRO A 16 -2.82 10.33 9.12
CA PRO A 16 -2.66 10.40 7.68
C PRO A 16 -3.33 11.64 7.09
N ARG A 17 -2.80 12.17 5.98
CA ARG A 17 -3.28 13.40 5.34
C ARG A 17 -4.80 13.44 5.12
N GLU A 18 -5.40 12.30 4.76
CA GLU A 18 -6.84 12.16 4.52
C GLU A 18 -7.69 12.37 5.79
N ARG A 19 -7.14 12.05 6.97
CA ARG A 19 -7.83 12.15 8.26
C ARG A 19 -7.35 13.34 9.09
N LEU A 20 -6.35 14.09 8.60
CA LEU A 20 -5.74 15.20 9.32
C LEU A 20 -6.77 16.26 9.69
N SER A 21 -7.59 16.71 8.74
CA SER A 21 -8.64 17.72 9.00
C SER A 21 -9.62 17.24 10.08
N ALA A 22 -10.13 16.01 9.94
CA ALA A 22 -11.07 15.44 10.90
C ALA A 22 -10.47 15.28 12.30
N ALA A 23 -9.18 14.96 12.39
CA ALA A 23 -8.48 14.86 13.68
C ALA A 23 -8.37 16.21 14.38
N TRP A 24 -8.06 17.28 13.64
CA TRP A 24 -8.06 18.63 14.18
C TRP A 24 -9.46 19.11 14.56
N ASP A 25 -10.49 18.76 13.78
CA ASP A 25 -11.88 19.05 14.12
C ASP A 25 -12.33 18.32 15.39
N ALA A 26 -11.88 17.09 15.61
CA ALA A 26 -12.13 16.35 16.83
C ALA A 26 -11.48 17.00 18.07
N VAL A 27 -10.25 17.49 17.95
CA VAL A 27 -9.58 18.26 19.02
C VAL A 27 -10.37 19.54 19.32
N ALA A 28 -10.77 20.28 18.27
CA ALA A 28 -11.56 21.50 18.43
C ALA A 28 -12.90 21.22 19.13
N ALA A 29 -13.59 20.13 18.77
CA ALA A 29 -14.84 19.72 19.39
C ALA A 29 -14.67 19.40 20.89
N LYS A 30 -13.61 18.69 21.27
CA LYS A 30 -13.31 18.42 22.69
C LYS A 30 -13.01 19.69 23.48
N LEU A 31 -12.27 20.62 22.89
CA LEU A 31 -12.00 21.92 23.51
C LEU A 31 -13.27 22.75 23.68
N ILE A 32 -14.21 22.69 22.73
CA ILE A 32 -15.51 23.38 22.84
C ILE A 32 -16.41 22.73 23.91
N ALA A 33 -16.32 21.42 24.07
CA ALA A 33 -17.12 20.68 25.04
C ALA A 33 -16.69 20.92 26.50
N ASP A 34 -15.48 21.43 26.72
CA ASP A 34 -14.99 21.76 28.05
C ASP A 34 -15.46 23.17 28.48
N ASP A 35 -16.23 23.25 29.56
CA ASP A 35 -16.77 24.51 30.09
C ASP A 35 -15.69 25.51 30.55
N SER A 36 -14.47 25.03 30.82
CA SER A 36 -13.33 25.84 31.23
C SER A 36 -12.65 26.54 30.04
N PHE A 37 -12.96 26.13 28.81
CA PHE A 37 -12.40 26.73 27.62
C PHE A 37 -13.31 27.87 27.13
N PRO A 38 -12.78 29.08 26.86
CA PRO A 38 -13.59 30.17 26.34
C PRO A 38 -14.33 29.71 25.08
N ARG A 39 -15.67 29.85 25.06
CA ARG A 39 -16.55 29.45 23.96
C ARG A 39 -16.30 30.31 22.71
N LEU A 40 -15.13 30.15 22.12
CA LEU A 40 -14.79 30.68 20.83
C LEU A 40 -15.30 29.69 19.78
N ARG A 41 -15.74 30.19 18.62
CA ARG A 41 -15.94 29.33 17.44
C ARG A 41 -14.58 28.79 17.00
N LEU A 42 -14.16 27.69 17.61
CA LEU A 42 -12.91 27.00 17.32
C LEU A 42 -13.19 25.88 16.32
N GLY A 43 -12.60 25.96 15.12
CA GLY A 43 -12.61 24.86 14.15
C GLY A 43 -11.26 24.16 14.11
N GLY A 44 -11.17 22.99 13.48
CA GLY A 44 -9.92 22.25 13.33
C GLY A 44 -8.82 23.07 12.66
N LYS A 45 -9.15 23.80 11.58
CA LYS A 45 -8.20 24.69 10.90
C LYS A 45 -7.61 25.78 11.81
N ASN A 46 -8.45 26.38 12.67
CA ASN A 46 -7.99 27.40 13.61
C ASN A 46 -7.14 26.79 14.74
N THR A 47 -7.48 25.57 15.16
CA THR A 47 -6.73 24.80 16.16
C THR A 47 -5.35 24.46 15.62
N GLN A 48 -5.27 23.91 14.41
CA GLN A 48 -4.03 23.62 13.72
C GLN A 48 -3.18 24.89 13.53
N SER A 49 -3.74 25.96 12.96
CA SER A 49 -2.99 27.20 12.74
C SER A 49 -2.46 27.82 14.04
N ARG A 50 -3.20 27.68 15.15
CA ARG A 50 -2.71 28.12 16.47
C ARG A 50 -1.56 27.25 16.94
N PHE A 51 -1.66 25.93 16.79
CA PHE A 51 -0.59 25.01 17.12
C PHE A 51 0.69 25.30 16.33
N ASP A 52 0.58 25.45 15.01
CA ASP A 52 1.73 25.71 14.13
C ASP A 52 2.50 26.97 14.57
N LYS A 53 1.77 28.06 14.87
CA LYS A 53 2.37 29.30 15.40
C LYS A 53 3.08 29.10 16.73
N LEU A 54 2.53 28.26 17.61
CA LEU A 54 3.14 27.99 18.92
C LEU A 54 4.43 27.20 18.78
N VAL A 55 4.44 26.22 17.87
CA VAL A 55 5.63 25.44 17.52
C VAL A 55 6.71 26.34 16.91
N GLU A 56 6.34 27.19 15.94
CA GLU A 56 7.28 28.13 15.32
C GLU A 56 7.91 29.09 16.35
N LEU A 57 7.09 29.66 17.23
CA LEU A 57 7.58 30.56 18.27
C LEU A 57 8.54 29.84 19.23
N ARG A 58 8.20 28.62 19.69
CA ARG A 58 9.07 27.87 20.61
C ARG A 58 10.39 27.48 19.95
N ARG A 59 10.39 27.12 18.66
CA ARG A 59 11.64 26.85 17.92
C ARG A 59 12.55 28.07 17.87
N LEU A 60 11.99 29.25 17.61
CA LEU A 60 12.74 30.51 17.62
C LEU A 60 13.27 30.86 19.02
N GLU A 61 12.50 30.58 20.08
CA GLU A 61 12.95 30.74 21.47
C GLU A 61 14.10 29.78 21.81
N ASN A 62 14.00 28.51 21.41
CA ASN A 62 15.05 27.51 21.63
C ASN A 62 16.34 27.86 20.88
N GLU A 63 16.24 28.35 19.64
CA GLU A 63 17.41 28.81 18.87
C GLU A 63 18.08 30.03 19.52
N LYS A 64 17.29 31.00 19.98
CA LYS A 64 17.81 32.18 20.70
C LYS A 64 18.47 31.80 22.02
N SER A 65 17.86 30.88 22.76
CA SER A 65 18.38 30.39 24.04
C SER A 65 19.70 29.65 23.84
N PHE A 66 19.79 28.81 22.80
CA PHE A 66 21.01 28.12 22.41
C PHE A 66 22.11 29.13 22.00
N ALA A 67 21.76 30.17 21.24
CA ALA A 67 22.71 31.21 20.82
C ALA A 67 23.17 32.12 21.98
N ALA A 68 22.36 32.29 23.03
CA ALA A 68 22.63 33.18 24.15
C ALA A 68 23.55 32.59 25.24
N SER A 69 23.95 31.31 25.12
CA SER A 69 24.92 30.54 25.94
C SER A 69 24.82 30.55 27.48
N GLU A 70 24.06 31.40 28.16
CA GLU A 70 23.89 31.31 29.63
C GLU A 70 22.72 32.18 30.13
N ILE A 71 21.48 31.79 29.84
CA ILE A 71 20.33 32.24 30.64
C ILE A 71 19.42 31.03 30.86
N SER A 72 19.43 30.53 32.09
CA SER A 72 18.43 29.57 32.58
C SER A 72 17.08 30.29 32.63
N GLU A 73 16.31 30.20 31.56
CA GLU A 73 14.91 30.63 31.58
C GLU A 73 14.08 29.65 32.42
N GLU A 74 13.08 30.17 33.13
CA GLU A 74 12.14 29.35 33.89
C GLU A 74 11.32 28.49 32.91
N GLU A 75 11.52 27.16 32.94
CA GLU A 75 10.75 26.22 32.12
C GLU A 75 9.30 26.19 32.60
N THR A 76 8.47 26.99 31.93
CA THR A 76 7.03 26.95 32.16
C THR A 76 6.46 25.62 31.65
N GLU A 77 5.35 25.16 32.24
CA GLU A 77 4.62 23.98 31.73
C GLU A 77 4.30 24.10 30.22
N ARG A 78 4.10 25.33 29.73
CA ARG A 78 3.89 25.59 28.29
C ARG A 78 5.11 25.23 27.47
N SER A 79 6.30 25.61 27.93
CA SER A 79 7.58 25.35 27.28
C SER A 79 7.81 23.84 27.18
N LEU A 80 7.67 23.13 28.31
CA LEU A 80 7.81 21.67 28.37
C LEU A 80 6.86 20.93 27.42
N LEU A 81 5.57 21.30 27.43
CA LEU A 81 4.60 20.69 26.53
C LEU A 81 4.90 20.97 25.05
N LEU A 82 5.43 22.16 24.74
CA LEU A 82 5.79 22.50 23.36
C LEU A 82 7.05 21.75 22.92
N ASP A 83 8.03 21.57 23.79
CA ASP A 83 9.25 20.82 23.47
C ASP A 83 8.92 19.34 23.20
N GLU A 84 8.09 18.71 24.05
CA GLU A 84 7.61 17.33 23.82
C GLU A 84 6.82 17.22 22.50
N LEU A 85 5.94 18.19 22.21
CA LEU A 85 5.18 18.21 20.97
C LEU A 85 6.07 18.41 19.73
N ILE A 86 7.14 19.21 19.85
CA ILE A 86 8.12 19.44 18.78
C ILE A 86 8.86 18.14 18.49
N GLU A 87 9.36 17.45 19.52
CA GLU A 87 10.04 16.16 19.38
C GLU A 87 9.15 15.14 18.64
N LEU A 88 7.89 14.99 19.08
CA LEU A 88 6.94 14.08 18.42
C LEU A 88 6.64 14.47 16.97
N VAL A 89 6.62 15.76 16.64
CA VAL A 89 6.41 16.25 15.26
C VAL A 89 7.62 15.93 14.41
N ASP A 90 8.83 16.19 14.90
CA ASP A 90 10.07 15.98 14.17
C ASP A 90 10.34 14.50 13.93
N ASP A 91 10.14 13.65 14.95
CA ASP A 91 10.19 12.18 14.82
C ASP A 91 9.24 11.67 13.72
N HIS A 92 8.02 12.22 13.68
CA HIS A 92 7.04 11.82 12.67
C HIS A 92 7.46 12.26 11.26
N ILE A 93 7.98 13.49 11.13
CA ILE A 93 8.48 14.00 9.85
C ILE A 93 9.65 13.13 9.37
N GLU A 94 10.59 12.80 10.25
CA GLU A 94 11.72 11.92 9.93
C GLU A 94 11.23 10.54 9.48
N ALA A 95 10.35 9.90 10.26
CA ALA A 95 9.80 8.59 9.90
C ALA A 95 9.11 8.60 8.53
N VAL A 96 8.31 9.64 8.25
CA VAL A 96 7.60 9.78 6.96
C VAL A 96 8.57 10.07 5.82
N THR A 97 9.62 10.87 6.03
CA THR A 97 10.62 11.15 4.98
C THR A 97 11.45 9.92 4.65
N VAL A 98 11.86 9.13 5.64
CA VAL A 98 12.56 7.85 5.45
C VAL A 98 11.74 6.88 4.62
N VAL A 99 10.45 6.69 4.95
CA VAL A 99 9.56 5.81 4.18
C VAL A 99 9.40 6.31 2.75
N LYS A 100 9.17 7.61 2.55
CA LYS A 100 9.05 8.19 1.21
C LYS A 100 10.33 8.04 0.38
N ALA A 101 11.49 8.20 0.99
CA ALA A 101 12.78 8.02 0.32
C ALA A 101 12.99 6.56 -0.09
N ALA A 102 12.66 5.61 0.78
CA ALA A 102 12.73 4.18 0.47
C ALA A 102 11.79 3.78 -0.68
N ASP A 103 10.54 4.28 -0.66
CA ASP A 103 9.56 4.06 -1.72
C ASP A 103 10.03 4.64 -3.06
N PHE A 104 10.58 5.86 -3.03
CA PHE A 104 11.14 6.51 -4.21
C PHE A 104 12.31 5.71 -4.79
N ALA A 105 13.26 5.29 -3.95
CA ALA A 105 14.40 4.48 -4.36
C ALA A 105 13.99 3.10 -4.91
N LYS A 106 12.93 2.49 -4.37
CA LYS A 106 12.36 1.26 -4.93
C LYS A 106 11.79 1.49 -6.33
N ARG A 107 10.98 2.54 -6.51
CA ARG A 107 10.40 2.89 -7.81
C ARG A 107 11.48 3.18 -8.86
N GLN A 108 12.57 3.85 -8.49
CA GLN A 108 13.69 4.08 -9.39
C GLN A 108 14.34 2.76 -9.83
N ARG A 109 14.61 1.85 -8.90
CA ARG A 109 15.17 0.52 -9.23
C ARG A 109 14.25 -0.30 -10.13
N ASP A 110 12.95 -0.28 -9.85
CA ASP A 110 11.96 -0.99 -10.67
C ASP A 110 11.90 -0.41 -12.11
N GLU A 111 11.98 0.92 -12.25
CA GLU A 111 12.01 1.59 -13.55
C GLU A 111 13.31 1.30 -14.33
N GLU A 112 14.46 1.34 -13.65
CA GLU A 112 15.76 1.01 -14.24
C GLU A 112 15.80 -0.45 -14.72
N ALA A 113 15.36 -1.39 -13.88
CA ALA A 113 15.26 -2.80 -14.25
C ALA A 113 14.34 -3.01 -15.46
N SER A 114 13.21 -2.29 -15.50
CA SER A 114 12.28 -2.32 -16.62
C SER A 114 12.91 -1.74 -17.90
N ALA A 115 13.64 -0.62 -17.79
CA ALA A 115 14.36 -0.02 -18.91
C ALA A 115 15.44 -0.97 -19.49
N VAL A 116 16.20 -1.63 -18.62
CA VAL A 116 17.19 -2.64 -19.02
C VAL A 116 16.53 -3.82 -19.72
N ALA A 117 15.42 -4.35 -19.18
CA ALA A 117 14.68 -5.44 -19.82
C ALA A 117 14.15 -5.05 -21.21
N ARG A 118 13.61 -3.83 -21.37
CA ARG A 118 13.18 -3.29 -22.66
C ARG A 118 14.34 -3.20 -23.65
N ARG A 119 15.50 -2.68 -23.22
CA ARG A 119 16.71 -2.58 -24.05
C ARG A 119 17.21 -3.95 -24.52
N LEU A 120 17.36 -4.91 -23.60
CA LEU A 120 17.79 -6.27 -23.93
C LEU A 120 16.81 -6.97 -24.90
N THR A 121 15.51 -6.73 -24.74
CA THR A 121 14.50 -7.27 -25.67
C THR A 121 14.66 -6.68 -27.07
N MET A 122 14.91 -5.37 -27.20
CA MET A 122 15.14 -4.72 -28.50
C MET A 122 16.45 -5.17 -29.15
N GLU A 123 17.53 -5.32 -28.38
CA GLU A 123 18.83 -5.76 -28.87
C GLU A 123 18.76 -7.21 -29.40
N THR A 124 18.12 -8.13 -28.67
CA THR A 124 17.94 -9.51 -29.12
C THR A 124 17.00 -9.66 -30.32
N LEU A 125 16.12 -8.68 -30.58
CA LEU A 125 15.31 -8.62 -31.80
C LEU A 125 16.14 -8.09 -32.98
N SER A 126 16.97 -7.07 -32.77
CA SER A 126 17.88 -6.51 -33.77
C SER A 126 18.96 -7.52 -34.21
N GLU A 127 19.54 -8.25 -33.25
CA GLU A 127 20.56 -9.28 -33.53
C GLU A 127 19.98 -10.46 -34.34
N LYS A 128 18.68 -10.76 -34.17
CA LYS A 128 17.96 -11.75 -34.99
C LYS A 128 17.65 -11.26 -36.41
N GLN A 129 17.73 -9.96 -36.69
CA GLN A 129 17.57 -9.40 -38.04
C GLN A 129 18.90 -9.27 -38.80
N GLY A 130 20.06 -9.36 -38.14
CA GLY A 130 21.38 -9.10 -38.72
C GLY A 130 22.21 -10.31 -39.19
N VAL A 131 21.71 -11.55 -39.09
CA VAL A 131 22.53 -12.75 -39.40
C VAL A 131 22.00 -13.49 -40.64
N THR A 132 22.77 -13.42 -41.73
CA THR A 132 22.65 -14.25 -42.94
C THR A 132 22.97 -15.74 -42.64
N PRO A 133 22.51 -16.69 -43.48
CA PRO A 133 22.08 -17.99 -43.02
C PRO A 133 23.19 -19.04 -43.06
N ASN A 134 23.69 -19.49 -41.91
CA ASN A 134 24.25 -20.83 -41.83
C ASN A 134 24.19 -21.36 -40.39
N LYS A 135 23.25 -22.29 -40.12
CA LYS A 135 23.29 -23.36 -39.10
C LYS A 135 21.87 -23.90 -38.84
N LYS A 136 21.62 -25.13 -39.32
CA LYS A 136 20.53 -26.11 -39.03
C LYS A 136 19.08 -25.57 -39.11
N PRO A 137 18.11 -26.29 -39.72
CA PRO A 137 16.75 -25.78 -39.86
C PRO A 137 16.10 -25.62 -38.48
N ARG A 138 16.13 -24.40 -37.96
CA ARG A 138 15.43 -24.01 -36.74
C ARG A 138 13.95 -23.98 -37.10
N LYS A 139 13.13 -24.82 -36.47
CA LYS A 139 11.68 -24.87 -36.70
C LYS A 139 11.11 -23.45 -36.76
N THR A 140 10.46 -23.10 -37.87
CA THR A 140 9.84 -21.78 -38.09
C THR A 140 8.82 -21.48 -36.99
N THR A 141 8.57 -20.20 -36.75
CA THR A 141 7.53 -19.72 -35.83
C THR A 141 6.16 -20.33 -36.12
N GLU A 142 5.85 -20.58 -37.39
CA GLU A 142 4.65 -21.32 -37.81
C GLU A 142 4.64 -22.76 -37.32
N MET A 143 5.74 -23.50 -37.46
CA MET A 143 5.81 -24.89 -37.02
C MET A 143 5.69 -25.01 -35.49
N LYS A 144 6.25 -24.05 -34.73
CA LYS A 144 6.04 -24.00 -33.26
C LYS A 144 4.60 -23.67 -32.87
N LEU A 145 3.93 -22.82 -33.65
CA LEU A 145 2.53 -22.48 -33.43
C LEU A 145 1.62 -23.67 -33.78
N GLN A 146 1.96 -24.42 -34.83
CA GLN A 146 1.29 -25.65 -35.25
C GLN A 146 1.42 -26.73 -34.18
N ASP A 147 2.65 -27.05 -33.73
CA ASP A 147 2.93 -28.02 -32.67
C ASP A 147 2.12 -27.69 -31.38
N ARG A 148 2.02 -26.39 -31.02
CA ARG A 148 1.27 -25.93 -29.86
C ARG A 148 -0.25 -26.00 -30.05
N LYS A 149 -0.77 -25.82 -31.27
CA LYS A 149 -2.19 -26.01 -31.60
C LYS A 149 -2.56 -27.48 -31.57
N GLU A 150 -1.72 -28.34 -32.12
CA GLU A 150 -1.91 -29.81 -32.13
C GLU A 150 -1.90 -30.38 -30.72
N ALA A 151 -0.93 -29.99 -29.87
CA ALA A 151 -0.89 -30.41 -28.47
C ALA A 151 -2.14 -29.99 -27.68
N ARG A 152 -2.71 -28.81 -27.96
CA ARG A 152 -3.98 -28.37 -27.35
C ARG A 152 -5.18 -29.18 -27.85
N ALA A 153 -5.21 -29.50 -29.14
CA ALA A 153 -6.28 -30.31 -29.72
C ALA A 153 -6.25 -31.75 -29.19
N GLU A 154 -5.07 -32.34 -29.04
CA GLU A 154 -4.92 -33.67 -28.44
C GLU A 154 -5.35 -33.68 -26.97
N GLN A 155 -4.98 -32.65 -26.21
CA GLN A 155 -5.43 -32.52 -24.82
C GLN A 155 -6.94 -32.31 -24.72
N ALA A 156 -7.58 -31.67 -25.71
CA ALA A 156 -9.04 -31.53 -25.76
C ALA A 156 -9.72 -32.88 -26.04
N LYS A 157 -9.21 -33.65 -27.02
CA LYS A 157 -9.71 -35.02 -27.32
C LYS A 157 -9.59 -35.95 -26.11
N LYS A 158 -8.48 -35.87 -25.37
CA LYS A 158 -8.30 -36.68 -24.16
C LYS A 158 -9.33 -36.34 -23.08
N ARG A 159 -9.60 -35.04 -22.85
CA ARG A 159 -10.65 -34.60 -21.91
C ARG A 159 -12.04 -35.06 -22.32
N GLU A 160 -12.32 -35.09 -23.63
CA GLU A 160 -13.59 -35.56 -24.16
C GLU A 160 -13.76 -37.07 -23.94
N ALA A 161 -12.74 -37.87 -24.24
CA ALA A 161 -12.74 -39.31 -23.96
C ALA A 161 -12.88 -39.61 -22.45
N ASP A 162 -12.19 -38.86 -21.59
CA ASP A 162 -12.33 -39.00 -20.14
C ASP A 162 -13.76 -38.65 -19.67
N ARG A 163 -14.39 -37.63 -20.28
CA ARG A 163 -15.78 -37.26 -19.99
C ARG A 163 -16.76 -38.35 -20.42
N GLU A 164 -16.58 -38.93 -21.61
CA GLU A 164 -17.40 -40.03 -22.11
C GLU A 164 -17.28 -41.27 -21.21
N HIS A 165 -16.07 -41.60 -20.78
CA HIS A 165 -15.83 -42.70 -19.85
C HIS A 165 -16.55 -42.48 -18.51
N MET A 166 -16.47 -41.27 -17.95
CA MET A 166 -17.18 -40.92 -16.70
C MET A 166 -18.70 -41.01 -16.85
N ILE A 167 -19.26 -40.55 -17.98
CA ILE A 167 -20.69 -40.68 -18.26
C ILE A 167 -21.11 -42.15 -18.32
N SER A 168 -20.31 -42.99 -19.00
CA SER A 168 -20.56 -44.43 -19.09
C SER A 168 -20.56 -45.10 -17.71
N MET A 169 -19.59 -44.76 -16.85
CA MET A 169 -19.55 -45.26 -15.46
C MET A 169 -20.79 -44.87 -14.66
N VAL A 170 -21.21 -43.60 -14.73
CA VAL A 170 -22.40 -43.11 -14.03
C VAL A 170 -23.65 -43.83 -14.53
N GLN A 171 -23.78 -44.03 -15.85
CA GLN A 171 -24.90 -44.78 -16.42
C GLN A 171 -24.91 -46.25 -15.97
N ALA A 172 -23.75 -46.91 -15.92
CA ALA A 172 -23.63 -48.29 -15.44
C ALA A 172 -24.04 -48.43 -13.97
N VAL A 173 -23.58 -47.53 -13.10
CA VAL A 173 -23.96 -47.50 -11.69
C VAL A 173 -25.46 -47.24 -11.53
N THR A 174 -26.00 -46.27 -12.27
CA THR A 174 -27.43 -45.94 -12.24
C THR A 174 -28.27 -47.14 -12.67
N LYS A 175 -27.86 -47.85 -13.72
CA LYS A 175 -28.55 -49.06 -14.20
C LYS A 175 -28.52 -50.17 -13.15
N SER A 176 -27.37 -50.40 -12.51
CA SER A 176 -27.24 -51.41 -11.45
C SER A 176 -28.11 -51.08 -10.23
N ILE A 177 -28.20 -49.81 -9.83
CA ILE A 177 -29.10 -49.35 -8.75
C ILE A 177 -30.57 -49.59 -9.13
N LEU A 178 -30.98 -49.24 -10.35
CA LEU A 178 -32.35 -49.47 -10.83
C LEU A 178 -32.71 -50.96 -10.87
N GLU A 179 -31.79 -51.82 -11.34
CA GLU A 179 -31.98 -53.28 -11.33
C GLU A 179 -32.11 -53.83 -9.90
N PHE A 180 -31.28 -53.36 -8.96
CA PHE A 180 -31.37 -53.73 -7.55
C PHE A 180 -32.70 -53.31 -6.91
N MET A 181 -33.15 -52.07 -7.15
CA MET A 181 -34.44 -51.59 -6.66
C MET A 181 -35.62 -52.37 -7.25
N ALA A 182 -35.58 -52.70 -8.55
CA ALA A 182 -36.62 -53.49 -9.20
C ALA A 182 -36.67 -54.94 -8.69
N ALA A 183 -35.54 -55.53 -8.31
CA ALA A 183 -35.47 -56.85 -7.70
C ALA A 183 -36.03 -56.87 -6.27
N ASN A 184 -35.81 -55.80 -5.49
CA ASN A 184 -36.31 -55.69 -4.12
C ASN A 184 -37.82 -55.36 -4.03
N ASN A 185 -38.42 -54.74 -5.05
CA ASN A 185 -39.86 -54.44 -5.10
C ASN A 185 -40.74 -55.64 -5.55
N LYS A 186 -40.16 -56.82 -5.78
CA LYS A 186 -40.88 -58.04 -6.22
C LYS A 186 -41.05 -59.12 -5.12
N LYS A 187 -40.82 -58.77 -3.85
CA LYS A 187 -41.15 -59.59 -2.67
C LYS A 187 -42.19 -58.86 -1.84
#